data_AF-A0AAD7ZGK8-F1
#
_entry.id   AF-A0AAD7ZGK8-F1
#
_cell.length_a   1.000
_cell.length_b   1.000
_cell.length_c   1.000
_cell.angle_alpha   90.00
_cell.angle_beta   90.00
_cell.angle_gamma   90.00
#
_symmetry.space_group_name_H-M   'P 1'
#
loop_
_entity.id
_entity.type
_entity.pdbx_description
1 polymer ?
#
loop_
_entity_poly.entity_id
_entity_poly.type
_entity_poly.pdbx_seq_one_letter_code
_entity_poly.pdbx_strand_id
1 'polypeptide(L)'
;RRDGVAVECKHRKQVSKGSSLFERLCWIVASIASAVVAGVFVSSAWRTFSKSPVIVTVETTSYPLDCMWQRLFIILQNTILECSNNNSHTVQYNWYMNRTMDKELEGKFFHVMAGLSKLQYPFYNRIDAHFTQAEDLMALLDNITVSDFMSKVLPTCEETFRSCNWIGRHLNCCKEIAIQRSEAGFCYSFNSLTSENSKN
;
A
#
# COMPACT_ATOMS: atom_id res chain seq x y z
N ARG A 1 -14.63 31.99 23.63
CA ARG A 1 -14.45 31.70 25.08
C ARG A 1 -15.26 32.74 25.85
N ARG A 2 -16.13 32.30 26.77
CA ARG A 2 -17.45 32.88 27.14
C ARG A 2 -18.46 32.46 26.05
N ASP A 3 -19.37 31.52 26.28
CA ASP A 3 -20.56 31.68 27.14
C ASP A 3 -21.02 30.38 27.83
N GLY A 4 -20.10 29.63 28.45
CA GLY A 4 -20.43 28.45 29.27
C GLY A 4 -20.98 28.75 30.67
N VAL A 5 -21.48 29.97 30.95
CA VAL A 5 -21.85 30.39 32.33
C VAL A 5 -23.29 30.93 32.43
N ALA A 6 -24.03 31.03 31.32
CA ALA A 6 -25.33 31.69 31.35
C ALA A 6 -26.54 30.77 31.57
N VAL A 7 -26.36 29.46 31.73
CA VAL A 7 -27.47 28.50 31.89
C VAL A 7 -27.98 28.43 33.33
N GLU A 8 -27.17 28.80 34.33
CA GLU A 8 -27.53 28.60 35.75
C GLU A 8 -28.06 29.84 36.49
N CYS A 9 -27.96 31.04 35.93
CA CYS A 9 -28.29 32.25 36.71
C CYS A 9 -29.72 32.82 36.55
N LYS A 10 -30.56 32.36 35.62
CA LYS A 10 -31.89 32.99 35.41
C LYS A 10 -33.11 32.17 35.84
N HIS A 11 -32.94 30.88 36.13
CA HIS A 11 -33.99 30.06 36.75
C HIS A 11 -34.15 30.31 38.26
N ARG A 12 -33.18 31.00 38.88
CA ARG A 12 -33.15 31.26 40.33
C ARG A 12 -33.98 32.45 40.81
N LYS A 13 -34.79 33.08 39.94
CA LYS A 13 -35.96 33.82 40.42
C LYS A 13 -37.15 32.88 40.43
N GLN A 14 -37.11 31.98 41.41
CA GLN A 14 -38.31 31.43 42.02
C GLN A 14 -39.35 32.55 42.10
N VAL A 15 -40.41 32.45 41.29
CA VAL A 15 -41.79 32.59 41.73
C VAL A 15 -41.88 33.43 43.01
N SER A 16 -41.75 34.75 42.88
CA SER A 16 -41.89 35.64 44.03
C SER A 16 -43.33 35.54 44.53
N LYS A 17 -43.47 35.27 45.84
CA LYS A 17 -44.71 35.23 46.62
C LYS A 17 -45.72 36.28 46.12
N GLY A 18 -46.72 35.87 45.32
CA GLY A 18 -47.78 36.77 44.85
C GLY A 18 -48.39 36.49 43.45
N SER A 19 -47.79 35.63 42.61
CA SER A 19 -48.37 35.35 41.28
C SER A 19 -49.55 34.38 41.31
N SER A 20 -50.55 34.65 40.45
CA SER A 20 -51.77 33.84 40.33
C SER A 20 -51.46 32.40 39.90
N LEU A 21 -52.29 31.44 40.34
CA LEU A 21 -52.14 30.02 39.98
C LEU A 21 -52.13 29.82 38.45
N PHE A 22 -52.86 30.66 37.72
CA PHE A 22 -52.93 30.64 36.26
C PHE A 22 -51.59 30.96 35.59
N GLU A 23 -50.88 31.98 36.09
CA GLU A 23 -49.58 32.37 35.55
C GLU A 23 -48.54 31.26 35.72
N ARG A 24 -48.55 30.59 36.88
CA ARG A 24 -47.68 29.42 37.14
C ARG A 24 -47.99 28.26 36.19
N LEU A 25 -49.26 28.04 35.87
CA LEU A 25 -49.70 26.98 34.96
C LEU A 25 -49.25 27.28 33.52
N CYS A 26 -49.36 28.53 33.06
CA CYS A 26 -48.84 28.95 31.76
C CYS A 26 -47.33 28.77 31.65
N TRP A 27 -46.55 29.07 32.70
CA TRP A 27 -45.10 28.84 32.71
C TRP A 27 -44.72 27.36 32.65
N ILE A 28 -45.47 26.50 33.33
CA ILE A 28 -45.28 25.05 33.27
C ILE A 28 -45.57 24.55 31.85
N VAL A 29 -46.68 24.96 31.25
CA VAL A 29 -47.05 24.58 29.87
C VAL A 29 -46.01 25.07 28.87
N ALA A 30 -45.54 26.31 29.00
CA ALA A 30 -44.49 26.87 28.14
C ALA A 30 -43.16 26.10 28.28
N SER A 31 -42.81 25.68 29.50
CA SER A 31 -41.60 24.89 29.76
C SER A 31 -41.71 23.46 29.22
N ILE A 32 -42.90 22.85 29.27
CA ILE A 32 -43.14 21.53 28.68
C ILE A 32 -43.09 21.62 27.15
N ALA A 33 -43.73 22.63 26.56
CA ALA A 33 -43.71 22.83 25.12
C ALA A 33 -42.28 23.03 24.58
N SER A 34 -41.45 23.82 25.28
CA SER A 34 -40.05 24.01 24.88
C SER A 34 -39.24 22.72 24.98
N ALA A 35 -39.47 21.90 26.01
CA ALA A 35 -38.81 20.60 26.17
C ALA A 35 -39.19 19.62 25.04
N VAL A 36 -40.46 19.59 24.63
CA VAL A 36 -40.94 18.75 23.51
C VAL A 36 -40.27 19.17 22.20
N VAL A 37 -40.23 20.46 21.91
CA VAL A 37 -39.58 20.99 20.70
C VAL A 37 -38.09 20.64 20.69
N ALA A 38 -37.38 20.84 21.80
CA ALA A 38 -35.98 20.46 21.93
C ALA A 38 -35.76 18.95 21.69
N GLY A 39 -36.64 18.09 22.20
CA GLY A 39 -36.60 16.64 21.97
C GLY A 39 -36.76 16.27 20.49
N VAL A 40 -37.64 16.94 19.75
CA VAL A 40 -37.81 16.73 18.31
C VAL A 40 -36.56 17.13 17.54
N PHE A 41 -35.95 18.28 17.87
CA PHE A 41 -34.70 18.73 17.24
C PHE A 41 -33.55 17.75 17.49
N VAL A 42 -33.39 17.29 18.73
CA VAL A 42 -32.35 16.30 19.08
C VAL A 42 -32.60 14.98 18.35
N SER A 43 -33.83 14.50 18.29
CA SER A 43 -34.18 13.27 17.56
C SER A 43 -33.91 13.38 16.06
N SER A 44 -34.22 14.54 15.46
CA SER A 44 -33.94 14.81 14.05
C SER A 44 -32.43 14.86 13.77
N ALA A 45 -31.67 15.61 14.57
CA ALA A 45 -30.21 15.66 14.47
C ALA A 45 -29.59 14.27 14.68
N TRP A 46 -30.11 13.49 15.63
CA TRP A 46 -29.66 12.14 15.92
C TRP A 46 -29.91 11.18 14.76
N ARG A 47 -31.06 11.27 14.09
CA ARG A 47 -31.35 10.46 12.90
C ARG A 47 -30.41 10.79 11.74
N THR A 48 -30.13 12.08 11.52
CA THR A 48 -29.20 12.52 10.46
C THR A 48 -27.78 12.06 10.76
N PHE A 49 -27.33 12.17 12.01
CA PHE A 49 -26.03 11.66 12.45
C PHE A 49 -25.96 10.14 12.35
N SER A 50 -27.00 9.42 12.74
CA SER A 50 -27.02 7.94 12.71
C SER A 50 -26.99 7.37 11.30
N LYS A 51 -27.51 8.09 10.29
CA LYS A 51 -27.54 7.62 8.90
C LYS A 51 -26.21 7.83 8.18
N SER A 52 -25.45 8.88 8.51
CA SER A 52 -24.15 9.15 7.86
C SER A 52 -23.24 10.08 8.68
N PRO A 53 -22.52 9.59 9.70
CA PRO A 53 -21.59 10.43 10.44
C PRO A 53 -20.15 10.20 9.97
N VAL A 54 -19.71 10.90 8.92
CA VAL A 54 -18.29 11.18 8.72
C VAL A 54 -18.12 12.58 8.12
N ILE A 55 -17.57 13.49 8.93
CA ILE A 55 -17.00 14.74 8.44
C ILE A 55 -15.49 14.51 8.39
N VAL A 56 -14.95 14.30 7.19
CA VAL A 56 -13.51 14.34 6.96
C VAL A 56 -13.12 15.78 6.67
N THR A 57 -12.39 16.39 7.59
CA THR A 57 -11.70 17.66 7.32
C THR A 57 -10.41 17.33 6.57
N VAL A 58 -10.25 17.86 5.37
CA VAL A 58 -8.98 17.77 4.64
C VAL A 58 -8.06 18.84 5.22
N GLU A 59 -7.27 18.46 6.22
CA GLU A 59 -6.10 19.25 6.54
C GLU A 59 -5.07 19.02 5.45
N THR A 60 -4.67 20.08 4.75
CA THR A 60 -3.50 20.02 3.88
C THR A 60 -2.31 19.81 4.80
N THR A 61 -1.80 18.58 4.82
CA THR A 61 -0.58 18.18 5.49
C THR A 61 0.62 18.79 4.74
N SER A 62 0.72 20.11 4.78
CA SER A 62 1.93 20.87 4.43
C SER A 62 2.98 20.64 5.52
N TYR A 63 3.32 19.38 5.79
CA TYR A 63 4.53 19.07 6.53
C TYR A 63 5.71 19.53 5.66
N PRO A 64 6.75 20.14 6.25
CA PRO A 64 7.99 20.35 5.50
C PRO A 64 8.39 19.00 4.90
N LEU A 65 8.70 19.00 3.61
CA LEU A 65 9.07 17.81 2.82
C LEU A 65 10.32 17.09 3.37
N ASP A 66 10.93 17.61 4.43
CA ASP A 66 12.15 17.10 5.05
C ASP A 66 11.99 15.75 5.79
N CYS A 67 10.77 15.32 6.13
CA CYS A 67 10.56 14.17 7.03
C CYS A 67 9.69 13.01 6.49
N MET A 68 9.14 13.11 5.28
CA MET A 68 8.34 12.01 4.71
C MET A 68 8.80 11.70 3.29
N TRP A 69 10.00 11.15 3.19
CA TRP A 69 10.48 10.60 1.93
C TRP A 69 9.62 9.38 1.60
N GLN A 70 8.70 9.53 0.64
CA GLN A 70 7.89 8.41 0.16
C GLN A 70 8.81 7.24 -0.25
N ARG A 71 8.45 6.04 0.22
CA ARG A 71 9.07 4.79 -0.21
C ARG A 71 8.91 4.66 -1.71
N LEU A 72 10.02 4.66 -2.44
CA LEU A 72 10.01 4.33 -3.85
C LEU A 72 10.17 2.81 -3.99
N PHE A 73 9.05 2.12 -4.13
CA PHE A 73 9.07 0.75 -4.63
C PHE A 73 9.24 0.83 -6.15
N ILE A 74 10.46 0.61 -6.63
CA ILE A 74 10.67 0.28 -8.03
C ILE A 74 10.33 -1.20 -8.16
N ILE A 75 9.05 -1.50 -8.39
CA ILE A 75 8.69 -2.83 -8.85
C ILE A 75 9.18 -2.89 -10.30
N LEU A 76 10.45 -3.29 -10.50
CA LEU A 76 10.75 -4.03 -11.71
C LEU A 76 9.88 -5.27 -11.61
N GLN A 77 8.76 -5.24 -12.33
CA GLN A 77 8.10 -6.48 -12.66
C GLN A 77 9.21 -7.33 -13.24
N ASN A 78 9.37 -8.54 -12.71
CA ASN A 78 10.13 -9.58 -13.36
C ASN A 78 9.38 -10.03 -14.62
N THR A 79 8.98 -9.09 -15.48
CA THR A 79 9.16 -9.26 -16.91
C THR A 79 10.66 -9.39 -17.08
N ILE A 80 11.14 -10.63 -16.93
CA ILE A 80 12.45 -11.06 -17.38
C ILE A 80 12.66 -10.32 -18.69
N LEU A 81 13.62 -9.39 -18.62
CA LEU A 81 13.85 -8.37 -19.63
C LEU A 81 13.84 -9.04 -21.01
N GLU A 82 12.85 -8.70 -21.82
CA GLU A 82 12.95 -8.72 -23.28
C GLU A 82 13.97 -7.66 -23.77
N CYS A 83 14.77 -7.10 -22.85
CA CYS A 83 15.73 -6.02 -23.00
C CYS A 83 17.05 -6.33 -22.28
N SER A 84 17.61 -7.53 -22.45
CA SER A 84 19.06 -7.69 -22.29
C SER A 84 19.55 -8.60 -23.41
N ASN A 85 20.53 -8.08 -24.14
CA ASN A 85 21.31 -8.71 -25.20
C ASN A 85 21.28 -10.25 -25.09
N ASN A 86 20.86 -10.95 -26.17
CA ASN A 86 20.55 -12.40 -26.25
C ASN A 86 21.59 -13.36 -25.61
N ASN A 87 22.78 -12.87 -25.24
CA ASN A 87 23.85 -13.65 -24.64
C ASN A 87 23.89 -13.60 -23.09
N SER A 88 23.20 -12.69 -22.42
CA SER A 88 23.31 -12.58 -20.94
C SER A 88 22.53 -13.67 -20.21
N HIS A 89 21.35 -14.03 -20.74
CA HIS A 89 20.46 -15.05 -20.16
C HIS A 89 21.07 -16.46 -20.22
N THR A 90 21.78 -16.78 -21.30
CA THR A 90 22.44 -18.07 -21.48
C THR A 90 23.66 -18.23 -20.58
N VAL A 91 24.41 -17.15 -20.33
CA VAL A 91 25.60 -17.17 -19.46
C VAL A 91 25.24 -17.39 -17.99
N GLN A 92 24.23 -16.68 -17.46
CA GLN A 92 23.84 -16.85 -16.05
C GLN A 92 23.26 -18.25 -15.76
N TYR A 93 22.52 -18.81 -16.71
CA TYR A 93 22.00 -20.17 -16.59
C TYR A 93 23.09 -21.24 -16.71
N ASN A 94 24.00 -21.12 -17.69
CA ASN A 94 25.11 -22.06 -17.86
C ASN A 94 25.92 -22.19 -16.56
N TRP A 95 26.11 -21.06 -15.86
CA TRP A 95 26.74 -21.02 -14.56
C TRP A 95 25.89 -21.70 -13.47
N TYR A 96 24.58 -21.46 -13.42
CA TYR A 96 23.70 -22.06 -12.40
C TYR A 96 23.57 -23.58 -12.53
N MET A 97 23.34 -24.06 -13.75
CA MET A 97 23.11 -25.48 -14.03
C MET A 97 24.39 -26.27 -14.29
N ASN A 98 25.54 -25.60 -14.33
CA ASN A 98 26.83 -26.18 -14.67
C ASN A 98 26.78 -27.04 -15.94
N ARG A 99 26.01 -26.57 -16.94
CA ARG A 99 25.78 -27.24 -18.23
C ARG A 99 25.85 -26.21 -19.34
N THR A 100 26.35 -26.63 -20.49
CA THR A 100 26.28 -25.84 -21.72
C THR A 100 24.87 -25.94 -22.30
N MET A 101 24.19 -24.81 -22.44
CA MET A 101 22.92 -24.72 -23.15
C MET A 101 23.11 -25.05 -24.63
N ASP A 102 22.40 -26.07 -25.11
CA ASP A 102 22.08 -26.17 -26.53
C ASP A 102 20.84 -25.33 -26.87
N LYS A 103 20.55 -25.18 -28.16
CA LYS A 103 19.41 -24.37 -28.63
C LYS A 103 18.04 -24.95 -28.26
N GLU A 104 17.93 -26.25 -28.08
CA GLU A 104 16.68 -26.94 -27.70
C GLU A 104 16.39 -26.72 -26.21
N LEU A 105 17.39 -26.91 -25.36
CA LEU A 105 17.35 -26.64 -23.93
C LEU A 105 17.12 -25.16 -23.65
N GLU A 106 17.68 -24.27 -24.47
CA GLU A 106 17.42 -22.83 -24.43
C GLU A 106 15.95 -22.50 -24.65
N GLY A 107 15.32 -23.09 -25.67
CA GLY A 107 13.90 -22.92 -25.92
C GLY A 107 13.05 -23.41 -24.73
N LYS A 108 13.30 -24.62 -24.25
CA LYS A 108 12.57 -25.19 -23.10
C LYS A 108 12.74 -24.35 -21.84
N PHE A 109 13.95 -23.89 -21.56
CA PHE A 109 14.22 -23.03 -20.42
C PHE A 109 13.52 -21.67 -20.53
N PHE A 110 13.49 -21.08 -21.73
CA PHE A 110 12.70 -19.88 -21.98
C PHE A 110 11.23 -20.08 -21.62
N HIS A 111 10.65 -21.24 -21.96
CA HIS A 111 9.27 -21.55 -21.57
C HIS A 111 9.11 -21.67 -20.05
N VAL A 112 10.03 -22.34 -19.33
CA VAL A 112 10.00 -22.36 -17.86
C VAL A 112 10.02 -20.95 -17.28
N MET A 113 10.94 -20.12 -17.77
CA MET A 113 11.09 -18.74 -17.32
C MET A 113 9.87 -17.88 -17.62
N ALA A 114 9.31 -18.01 -18.82
CA ALA A 114 8.07 -17.35 -19.19
C ALA A 114 6.91 -17.80 -18.29
N GLY A 115 6.79 -19.09 -17.98
CA GLY A 115 5.80 -19.62 -17.04
C GLY A 115 5.93 -19.02 -15.64
N LEU A 116 7.16 -19.01 -15.09
CA LEU A 116 7.45 -18.41 -13.79
C LEU A 116 7.14 -16.91 -13.75
N SER A 117 7.37 -16.17 -14.84
CA SER A 117 7.01 -14.74 -14.93
C SER A 117 5.50 -14.48 -14.86
N LYS A 118 4.67 -15.50 -15.14
CA LYS A 118 3.21 -15.40 -15.12
C LYS A 118 2.61 -15.87 -13.78
N LEU A 119 3.42 -16.22 -12.79
CA LEU A 119 3.00 -16.49 -11.40
C LEU A 119 2.60 -15.21 -10.65
N GLN A 120 1.75 -14.39 -11.26
CA GLN A 120 1.21 -13.18 -10.67
C GLN A 120 -0.26 -13.02 -11.10
N TYR A 121 -1.06 -12.39 -10.25
CA TYR A 121 -2.44 -12.07 -10.59
C TYR A 121 -2.48 -11.04 -11.74
N PRO A 122 -3.38 -11.17 -12.74
CA PRO A 122 -4.38 -12.22 -12.96
C PRO A 122 -3.93 -13.35 -13.91
N PHE A 123 -2.63 -13.49 -14.17
CA PHE A 123 -2.10 -14.29 -15.29
C PHE A 123 -1.87 -15.78 -15.00
N TYR A 124 -2.32 -16.29 -13.85
CA TYR A 124 -2.14 -17.69 -13.47
C TYR A 124 -2.68 -18.68 -14.52
N ASN A 125 -3.74 -18.32 -15.24
CA ASN A 125 -4.33 -19.15 -16.28
C ASN A 125 -3.48 -19.29 -17.56
N ARG A 126 -2.41 -18.51 -17.71
CA ARG A 126 -1.54 -18.54 -18.90
C ARG A 126 -0.25 -19.34 -18.68
N ILE A 127 -0.06 -19.90 -17.49
CA ILE A 127 1.15 -20.62 -17.10
C ILE A 127 1.25 -21.97 -17.81
N ASP A 128 0.12 -22.66 -17.96
CA ASP A 128 0.05 -24.04 -18.47
C ASP A 128 0.68 -24.20 -19.88
N ALA A 129 0.38 -23.26 -20.77
CA ALA A 129 0.93 -23.23 -22.13
C ALA A 129 2.46 -23.13 -22.18
N HIS A 130 3.08 -22.64 -21.11
CA HIS A 130 4.53 -22.55 -20.99
C HIS A 130 5.12 -23.82 -20.36
N PHE A 131 4.56 -24.35 -19.26
CA PHE A 131 5.12 -25.54 -18.63
C PHE A 131 4.93 -26.83 -19.44
N THR A 132 3.87 -26.92 -20.25
CA THR A 132 3.67 -28.05 -21.19
C THR A 132 4.79 -28.17 -22.22
N GLN A 133 5.46 -27.07 -22.57
CA GLN A 133 6.56 -27.07 -23.54
C GLN A 133 7.92 -27.46 -22.93
N ALA A 134 7.98 -27.62 -21.60
CA ALA A 134 9.21 -27.90 -20.85
C ALA A 134 8.99 -28.96 -19.76
N GLU A 135 8.05 -29.89 -20.00
CA GLU A 135 7.67 -30.94 -19.05
C GLU A 135 8.87 -31.83 -18.65
N ASP A 136 9.73 -32.14 -19.61
CA ASP A 136 10.97 -32.90 -19.44
C ASP A 136 12.01 -32.17 -18.57
N LEU A 137 11.97 -30.83 -18.55
CA LEU A 137 12.85 -30.01 -17.73
C LEU A 137 12.35 -29.86 -16.30
N MET A 138 11.06 -30.14 -16.02
CA MET A 138 10.49 -30.04 -14.67
C MET A 138 11.15 -30.98 -13.67
N ALA A 139 11.55 -32.19 -14.09
CA ALA A 139 12.28 -33.13 -13.24
C ALA A 139 13.66 -32.60 -12.81
N LEU A 140 14.28 -31.74 -13.62
CA LEU A 140 15.55 -31.09 -13.30
C LEU A 140 15.37 -29.91 -12.32
N LEU A 141 14.17 -29.32 -12.30
CA LEU A 141 13.79 -28.22 -11.43
C LEU A 141 13.35 -28.67 -10.03
N ASP A 142 13.11 -29.96 -9.82
CA ASP A 142 12.62 -30.52 -8.54
C ASP A 142 13.61 -30.30 -7.38
N ASN A 143 14.91 -30.23 -7.68
CA ASN A 143 15.97 -29.94 -6.69
C ASN A 143 16.34 -28.44 -6.64
N ILE A 144 15.62 -27.57 -7.35
CA ILE A 144 15.92 -26.15 -7.44
C ILE A 144 14.96 -25.35 -6.57
N THR A 145 15.51 -24.58 -5.65
CA THR A 145 14.69 -23.62 -4.88
C THR A 145 14.38 -22.42 -5.77
N VAL A 146 13.11 -22.21 -6.12
CA VAL A 146 12.65 -21.11 -6.99
C VAL A 146 13.19 -19.75 -6.52
N SER A 147 13.27 -19.51 -5.20
CA SER A 147 13.82 -18.26 -4.67
C SER A 147 15.33 -18.10 -4.91
N ASP A 148 16.13 -19.16 -4.79
CA ASP A 148 17.57 -19.11 -5.09
C ASP A 148 17.83 -18.95 -6.58
N PHE A 149 16.99 -19.60 -7.39
CA PHE A 149 17.05 -19.45 -8.83
C PHE A 149 16.69 -18.02 -9.27
N MET A 150 15.57 -17.47 -8.79
CA MET A 150 15.13 -16.12 -9.13
C MET A 150 16.12 -15.04 -8.66
N SER A 151 16.85 -15.24 -7.56
CA SER A 151 17.86 -14.29 -7.10
C SER A 151 19.14 -14.33 -7.96
N LYS A 152 19.47 -15.49 -8.53
CA LYS A 152 20.66 -15.68 -9.38
C LYS A 152 20.46 -15.25 -10.83
N VAL A 153 19.23 -15.37 -11.34
CA VAL A 153 18.86 -14.89 -12.69
C VAL A 153 18.42 -13.42 -12.69
N LEU A 154 18.34 -12.80 -11.50
CA LEU A 154 18.04 -11.37 -11.39
C LEU A 154 19.19 -10.58 -12.03
N PRO A 155 18.89 -9.62 -12.92
CA PRO A 155 19.90 -8.73 -13.48
C PRO A 155 20.66 -8.04 -12.36
N THR A 156 21.98 -7.92 -12.53
CA THR A 156 22.82 -7.24 -11.54
C THR A 156 22.48 -5.75 -11.50
N CYS A 157 22.84 -5.09 -10.41
CA CYS A 157 22.60 -3.66 -10.26
C CYS A 157 23.30 -2.85 -11.36
N GLU A 158 24.52 -3.22 -11.76
CA GLU A 158 25.28 -2.51 -12.80
C GLU A 158 24.65 -2.64 -14.19
N GLU A 159 24.03 -3.79 -14.48
CA GLU A 159 23.28 -4.02 -15.72
C GLU A 159 21.96 -3.23 -15.73
N THR A 160 21.33 -3.10 -14.58
CA THR A 160 20.00 -2.46 -14.43
C THR A 160 20.10 -0.94 -14.36
N PHE A 161 21.07 -0.41 -13.62
CA PHE A 161 21.18 1.01 -13.30
C PHE A 161 22.50 1.60 -13.79
N ARG A 162 22.42 2.47 -14.80
CA ARG A 162 23.61 3.19 -15.32
C ARG A 162 23.97 4.44 -14.51
N SER A 163 22.98 5.15 -13.96
CA SER A 163 23.20 6.38 -13.19
C SER A 163 21.99 6.64 -12.29
N CYS A 164 22.24 6.97 -11.02
CA CYS A 164 21.20 7.30 -10.05
C CYS A 164 21.40 8.72 -9.52
N ASN A 165 20.33 9.51 -9.55
CA ASN A 165 20.32 10.86 -9.00
C ASN A 165 19.10 11.03 -8.09
N TRP A 166 19.33 11.50 -6.88
CA TRP A 166 18.29 11.74 -5.88
C TRP A 166 18.46 13.14 -5.31
N ILE A 167 17.41 13.96 -5.43
CA ILE A 167 17.38 15.35 -4.92
C ILE A 167 18.61 16.15 -5.39
N GLY A 168 18.92 16.07 -6.69
CA GLY A 168 20.05 16.78 -7.29
C GLY A 168 21.44 16.26 -6.92
N ARG A 169 21.54 15.15 -6.17
CA ARG A 169 22.81 14.50 -5.83
C ARG A 169 22.97 13.19 -6.57
N HIS A 170 24.16 12.98 -7.12
CA HIS A 170 24.52 11.69 -7.68
C HIS A 170 24.78 10.69 -6.54
N LEU A 171 24.26 9.47 -6.68
CA LEU A 171 24.41 8.41 -5.68
C LEU A 171 24.84 7.09 -6.33
N ASN A 172 25.52 6.26 -5.56
CA ASN A 172 25.91 4.93 -6.02
C ASN A 172 24.69 4.00 -5.99
N CYS A 173 24.15 3.68 -7.16
CA CYS A 173 22.97 2.82 -7.31
C CYS A 173 23.09 1.51 -6.52
N CYS A 174 24.22 0.83 -6.62
CA CYS A 174 24.39 -0.52 -6.07
C CYS A 174 24.66 -0.53 -4.58
N LYS A 175 25.05 0.62 -4.02
CA LYS A 175 25.11 0.82 -2.58
C LYS A 175 23.75 1.18 -2.00
N GLU A 176 23.00 2.02 -2.72
CA GLU A 176 21.80 2.63 -2.16
C GLU A 176 20.51 1.87 -2.44
N ILE A 177 20.46 1.11 -3.52
CA ILE A 177 19.31 0.32 -3.92
C ILE A 177 19.53 -1.13 -3.47
N ALA A 178 18.58 -1.68 -2.71
CA ALA A 178 18.66 -3.05 -2.18
C ALA A 178 17.61 -3.96 -2.84
N ILE A 179 17.98 -5.23 -3.02
CA ILE A 179 17.06 -6.27 -3.51
C ILE A 179 16.02 -6.58 -2.42
N GLN A 180 14.75 -6.74 -2.82
CA GLN A 180 13.61 -7.04 -1.96
C GLN A 180 12.76 -8.14 -2.57
N ARG A 181 12.15 -8.96 -1.70
CA ARG A 181 11.19 -9.98 -2.12
C ARG A 181 9.79 -9.39 -2.18
N SER A 182 9.08 -9.66 -3.27
CA SER A 182 7.68 -9.29 -3.52
C SER A 182 6.87 -10.49 -4.01
N GLU A 183 5.57 -10.31 -4.18
CA GLU A 183 4.67 -11.30 -4.79
C GLU A 183 5.02 -11.60 -6.26
N ALA A 184 5.65 -10.64 -6.95
CA ALA A 184 6.09 -10.79 -8.34
C ALA A 184 7.54 -11.32 -8.44
N GLY A 185 8.19 -11.66 -7.32
CA GLY A 185 9.58 -12.10 -7.26
C GLY A 185 10.54 -11.09 -6.61
N PHE A 186 11.82 -11.12 -6.99
CA PHE A 186 12.82 -10.18 -6.47
C PHE A 186 12.78 -8.86 -7.24
N CYS A 187 12.83 -7.74 -6.53
CA CYS A 187 12.78 -6.39 -7.10
C CYS A 187 13.84 -5.52 -6.44
N TYR A 188 14.17 -4.39 -7.05
CA TYR A 188 15.06 -3.40 -6.47
C TYR A 188 14.26 -2.32 -5.74
N SER A 189 14.68 -1.93 -4.53
CA SER A 189 14.00 -0.90 -3.74
C SER A 189 14.98 0.14 -3.25
N PHE A 190 14.50 1.38 -3.16
CA PHE A 190 15.27 2.50 -2.66
C PHE A 190 14.46 3.21 -1.57
N ASN A 191 15.14 3.61 -0.50
CA ASN A 191 14.56 4.40 0.58
C ASN A 191 13.31 3.76 1.21
N SER A 192 13.41 2.46 1.50
CA SER A 192 12.43 1.69 2.28
C SER A 192 13.07 1.19 3.56
N LEU A 193 12.33 1.14 4.69
CA LEU A 193 12.83 0.52 5.93
C LEU A 193 13.42 -0.87 5.71
N THR A 194 12.83 -1.67 4.82
CA THR A 194 13.34 -3.02 4.50
C THR A 194 14.66 -2.96 3.71
N SER A 195 14.86 -1.91 2.92
CA SER A 195 16.12 -1.65 2.20
C SER A 195 17.22 -1.11 3.10
N GLU A 196 16.87 -0.42 4.19
CA GLU A 196 17.83 0.04 5.19
C GLU A 196 18.26 -1.11 6.10
N ASN A 197 17.31 -1.94 6.54
CA ASN A 197 17.58 -3.09 7.41
C ASN A 197 18.40 -4.20 6.74
N SER A 198 18.35 -4.31 5.41
CA SER A 198 19.14 -5.30 4.66
C SER A 198 20.60 -4.90 4.46
N LYS A 199 20.98 -3.65 4.81
CA LYS A 199 22.35 -3.14 4.73
C LYS A 199 23.11 -3.22 6.06
N ASN A 200 22.42 -3.42 7.17
CA ASN A 200 22.98 -3.58 8.53
C ASN A 200 23.19 -5.06 8.86
#